data_AF-A0A669EZC6-F1
#
_entry.id   AF-A0A669EZC6-F1
#
_cell.length_a   1.000
_cell.length_b   1.000
_cell.length_c   1.000
_cell.angle_alpha   90.00
_cell.angle_beta   90.00
_cell.angle_gamma   90.00
#
_symmetry.space_group_name_H-M   'P 1'
#
loop_
_entity.id
_entity.type
_entity.pdbx_description
1 polymer ?
#
loop_
_entity_poly.entity_id
_entity_poly.type
_entity_poly.pdbx_seq_one_letter_code
_entity_poly.pdbx_strand_id
1 'polypeptide(L)'
;MAQLLDGAGKLVWVLLRSVLRFTFMFINNCVAIPSYCLYLLLLQPLRIWDSSVFWHIEGVMFKWLLAMVSSWGWVAGYTVTEWGDDVRPISEEEAMVIVNHQSTGDVCTLMMCLQDKGTVVRKMMWLMDHVFKYTNFGLVSLIHGDFFIRQGKAHRDKQLVYLKEHLDKYYHSRDRKWIVLFPEGGFLRKRRETSQLFAKKHSLPHLTHVTLPRLGASHVILKTLGAQQENGSVGGDASMLNTTANKRKGLQWVIDMTIAYPKARPMDIQTWIFGYRPPTVTHVHYRIIPSSRRTEGGAFPADDPRPHVAVPDPVVCFRLRLHVVQRPPVHLLLFILSALMRRESLLDHWDSLRIGW
;
A
#
# COMPACT_ATOMS: atom_id res chain seq x y z
N MET A 1 -18.36 -18.56 39.31
CA MET A 1 -16.93 -18.87 39.46
C MET A 1 -16.30 -19.39 38.16
N ALA A 2 -16.79 -20.48 37.55
CA ALA A 2 -16.20 -21.06 36.33
C ALA A 2 -16.12 -20.10 35.11
N GLN A 3 -17.17 -19.33 34.83
CA GLN A 3 -17.17 -18.33 33.74
C GLN A 3 -16.19 -17.16 33.98
N LEU A 4 -15.93 -16.84 35.25
CA LEU A 4 -15.02 -15.76 35.66
C LEU A 4 -13.55 -16.21 35.55
N LEU A 5 -13.27 -17.46 35.94
CA LEU A 5 -11.98 -18.13 35.72
C LEU A 5 -11.66 -18.34 34.24
N ASP A 6 -12.65 -18.73 33.42
CA ASP A 6 -12.50 -18.86 31.96
C ASP A 6 -12.26 -17.50 31.28
N GLY A 7 -12.96 -16.45 31.72
CA GLY A 7 -12.72 -15.08 31.27
C GLY A 7 -11.31 -14.57 31.63
N ALA A 8 -10.86 -14.83 32.86
CA ALA A 8 -9.51 -14.47 33.31
C ALA A 8 -8.41 -15.22 32.53
N GLY A 9 -8.58 -16.52 32.30
CA GLY A 9 -7.65 -17.32 31.50
C GLY A 9 -7.53 -16.84 30.06
N LYS A 10 -8.66 -16.53 29.41
CA LYS A 10 -8.70 -15.93 28.07
C LYS A 10 -8.01 -14.57 28.03
N LEU A 11 -8.24 -13.72 29.02
CA LEU A 11 -7.61 -12.41 29.11
C LEU A 11 -6.09 -12.54 29.28
N VAL A 12 -5.62 -13.40 30.19
CA VAL A 12 -4.19 -13.68 30.40
C VAL A 12 -3.53 -14.19 29.11
N TRP A 13 -4.19 -15.09 28.38
CA TRP A 13 -3.70 -15.59 27.10
C TRP A 13 -3.59 -14.49 26.05
N VAL A 14 -4.60 -13.63 25.92
CA VAL A 14 -4.58 -12.49 24.98
C VAL A 14 -3.45 -11.52 25.33
N LEU A 15 -3.26 -11.21 26.62
CA LEU A 15 -2.19 -10.34 27.09
C LEU A 15 -0.81 -10.94 26.79
N LEU A 16 -0.59 -12.22 27.12
CA LEU A 16 0.66 -12.91 26.83
C LEU A 16 0.98 -12.90 25.33
N ARG A 17 0.00 -13.27 24.49
CA ARG A 17 0.16 -13.24 23.03
C ARG A 17 0.44 -11.82 22.52
N SER A 18 -0.22 -10.81 23.07
CA SER A 18 -0.02 -9.40 22.71
C SER A 18 1.39 -8.93 23.04
N VAL A 19 1.91 -9.28 24.22
CA VAL A 19 3.28 -8.95 24.64
C VAL A 19 4.31 -9.62 23.75
N LEU A 20 4.17 -10.94 23.51
CA LEU A 20 5.09 -11.68 22.64
C LEU A 20 5.14 -11.10 21.22
N ARG A 21 3.97 -10.77 20.65
CA ARG A 21 3.89 -10.14 19.33
C ARG A 21 4.53 -8.77 19.31
N PHE A 22 4.22 -7.93 20.30
CA PHE A 22 4.80 -6.60 20.42
C PHE A 22 6.32 -6.68 20.50
N THR A 23 6.87 -7.54 21.37
CA THR A 23 8.31 -7.75 21.50
C THR A 23 8.94 -8.21 20.19
N PHE A 24 8.33 -9.18 19.50
CA PHE A 24 8.82 -9.63 18.19
C PHE A 24 8.84 -8.49 17.17
N MET A 25 7.76 -7.72 17.05
CA MET A 25 7.67 -6.63 16.10
C MET A 25 8.63 -5.48 16.43
N PHE A 26 8.80 -5.18 17.71
CA PHE A 26 9.74 -4.18 18.18
C PHE A 26 11.17 -4.54 17.79
N ILE A 27 11.62 -5.76 18.15
CA ILE A 27 12.96 -6.27 17.77
C ILE A 27 13.13 -6.25 16.26
N ASN A 28 12.13 -6.73 15.51
CA ASN A 28 12.17 -6.77 14.06
C ASN A 28 12.33 -5.37 13.43
N ASN A 29 11.65 -4.34 13.96
CA ASN A 29 11.84 -2.96 13.52
C ASN A 29 13.21 -2.41 13.90
N CYS A 30 13.70 -2.71 15.10
CA CYS A 30 15.03 -2.31 15.58
C CYS A 30 16.17 -2.90 14.75
N VAL A 31 15.97 -4.05 14.11
CA VAL A 31 16.96 -4.65 13.21
C VAL A 31 16.76 -4.14 11.78
N ALA A 32 15.55 -4.29 11.23
CA ALA A 32 15.35 -4.12 9.81
C ALA A 32 15.52 -2.67 9.32
N ILE A 33 15.10 -1.68 10.10
CA ILE A 33 15.18 -0.27 9.68
C ILE A 33 16.63 0.22 9.70
N PRO A 34 17.43 -0.01 10.77
CA PRO A 34 18.86 0.28 10.72
C PRO A 34 19.61 -0.50 9.63
N SER A 35 19.29 -1.79 9.43
CA SER A 35 19.90 -2.59 8.35
C SER A 35 19.59 -1.99 6.97
N TYR A 36 18.34 -1.60 6.72
CA TYR A 36 17.94 -0.93 5.49
C TYR A 36 18.78 0.33 5.24
N CYS A 37 18.90 1.20 6.24
CA CYS A 37 19.70 2.42 6.15
C CYS A 37 21.19 2.13 5.93
N LEU A 38 21.75 1.15 6.63
CA LEU A 38 23.16 0.77 6.53
C LEU A 38 23.48 0.22 5.13
N TYR A 39 22.66 -0.69 4.59
CA TYR A 39 22.88 -1.21 3.25
C TYR A 39 22.83 -0.11 2.19
N LEU A 40 21.89 0.84 2.30
CA LEU A 40 21.82 1.95 1.36
C LEU A 40 22.99 2.93 1.51
N LEU A 41 23.55 3.10 2.71
CA LEU A 41 24.79 3.85 2.91
C LEU A 41 25.98 3.16 2.23
N LEU A 42 26.11 1.84 2.40
CA LEU A 42 27.16 1.06 1.76
C LEU A 42 27.04 1.04 0.23
N LEU A 43 25.82 1.13 -0.29
CA LEU A 43 25.54 1.15 -1.74
C LEU A 43 25.62 2.56 -2.37
N GLN A 44 26.02 3.61 -1.65
CA GLN A 44 26.16 4.95 -2.25
C GLN A 44 27.14 5.02 -3.44
N PRO A 45 28.29 4.31 -3.46
CA PRO A 45 29.16 4.29 -4.66
C PRO A 45 28.43 3.75 -5.89
N LEU A 46 27.60 2.71 -5.72
CA LEU A 46 26.78 2.15 -6.80
C LEU A 46 25.77 3.17 -7.31
N ARG A 47 25.20 4.01 -6.44
CA ARG A 47 24.29 5.08 -6.85
C ARG A 47 24.93 6.08 -7.82
N ILE A 48 26.21 6.38 -7.64
CA ILE A 48 26.96 7.32 -8.49
C ILE A 48 27.29 6.67 -9.84
N TRP A 49 27.69 5.39 -9.82
CA TRP A 49 28.06 4.65 -11.04
C TRP A 49 26.84 4.24 -11.87
N ASP A 50 25.83 3.65 -11.22
CA ASP A 50 24.60 3.18 -11.83
C ASP A 50 23.41 3.43 -10.89
N SER A 51 22.84 4.63 -11.03
CA SER A 51 21.66 5.03 -10.28
C SER A 51 20.46 4.12 -10.54
N SER A 52 20.32 3.53 -11.74
CA SER A 52 19.18 2.68 -12.07
C SER A 52 19.21 1.39 -11.27
N VAL A 53 20.37 0.72 -11.22
CA VAL A 53 20.56 -0.50 -10.42
C VAL A 53 20.42 -0.19 -8.94
N PHE A 54 20.94 0.95 -8.45
CA PHE A 54 20.75 1.35 -7.06
C PHE A 54 19.26 1.44 -6.67
N TRP A 55 18.43 2.14 -7.44
CA TRP A 55 17.00 2.27 -7.13
C TRP A 55 16.24 0.96 -7.32
N HIS A 56 16.69 0.09 -8.21
CA HIS A 56 16.15 -1.26 -8.32
C HIS A 56 16.38 -2.06 -7.04
N ILE A 57 17.62 -2.08 -6.52
CA ILE A 57 17.98 -2.79 -5.29
C ILE A 57 17.23 -2.19 -4.09
N GLU A 58 17.22 -0.86 -3.99
CA GLU A 58 16.50 -0.14 -2.94
C GLU A 58 15.02 -0.51 -2.92
N GLY A 59 14.36 -0.54 -4.07
CA GLY A 59 12.95 -0.90 -4.14
C GLY A 59 12.69 -2.37 -3.79
N VAL A 60 13.62 -3.28 -4.08
CA VAL A 60 13.54 -4.69 -3.62
C VAL A 60 13.63 -4.76 -2.09
N MET A 61 14.59 -4.04 -1.49
CA MET A 61 14.72 -3.95 -0.04
C MET A 61 13.49 -3.32 0.61
N PHE A 62 12.93 -2.26 0.01
CA PHE A 62 11.71 -1.61 0.46
C PHE A 62 10.52 -2.58 0.44
N LYS A 63 10.39 -3.38 -0.63
CA LYS A 63 9.40 -4.45 -0.71
C LYS A 63 9.55 -5.49 0.39
N TRP A 64 10.78 -5.88 0.76
CA TRP A 64 11.00 -6.80 1.87
C TRP A 64 10.64 -6.18 3.21
N LEU A 65 11.00 -4.92 3.43
CA LEU A 65 10.64 -4.19 4.64
C LEU A 65 9.11 -4.14 4.82
N LEU A 66 8.38 -3.80 3.75
CA LEU A 66 6.92 -3.76 3.77
C LEU A 66 6.27 -5.14 3.89
N ALA A 67 6.92 -6.21 3.40
CA ALA A 67 6.45 -7.58 3.63
C ALA A 67 6.33 -7.91 5.12
N MET A 68 7.22 -7.34 5.95
CA MET A 68 7.14 -7.53 7.39
C MET A 68 5.90 -6.87 7.98
N VAL A 69 5.51 -5.68 7.48
CA VAL A 69 4.26 -5.01 7.87
C VAL A 69 3.05 -5.88 7.48
N SER A 70 3.05 -6.43 6.26
CA SER A 70 2.00 -7.36 5.81
C SER A 70 1.90 -8.61 6.70
N SER A 71 3.03 -9.10 7.20
CA SER A 71 3.06 -10.30 8.07
C SER A 71 2.35 -10.09 9.42
N TRP A 72 2.22 -8.85 9.90
CA TRP A 72 1.58 -8.55 11.18
C TRP A 72 0.12 -9.01 11.21
N GLY A 73 -0.62 -8.73 10.13
CA GLY A 73 -2.01 -9.15 9.98
C GLY A 73 -2.12 -10.66 9.85
N TRP A 74 -1.28 -11.25 9.00
CA TRP A 74 -1.26 -12.69 8.78
C TRP A 74 -1.10 -13.49 10.08
N VAL A 75 -0.11 -13.15 10.90
CA VAL A 75 0.14 -13.85 12.19
C VAL A 75 -0.99 -13.59 13.21
N ALA A 76 -1.78 -12.53 13.04
CA ALA A 76 -2.97 -12.26 13.86
C ALA A 76 -4.23 -13.01 13.37
N GLY A 77 -4.19 -13.61 12.18
CA GLY A 77 -5.40 -14.11 11.53
C GLY A 77 -6.28 -12.99 10.95
N TYR A 78 -5.69 -11.82 10.68
CA TYR A 78 -6.34 -10.78 9.90
C TYR A 78 -6.02 -11.02 8.42
N THR A 79 -7.02 -11.41 7.66
CA THR A 79 -6.88 -11.73 6.24
C THR A 79 -7.62 -10.71 5.39
N VAL A 80 -7.36 -10.74 4.09
CA VAL A 80 -8.01 -9.86 3.13
C VAL A 80 -8.65 -10.68 2.02
N THR A 81 -9.87 -10.33 1.61
CA THR A 81 -10.51 -10.84 0.40
C THR A 81 -10.62 -9.73 -0.62
N GLU A 82 -10.09 -9.97 -1.81
CA GLU A 82 -10.00 -8.99 -2.89
C GLU A 82 -11.12 -9.20 -3.92
N TRP A 83 -11.73 -8.10 -4.38
CA TRP A 83 -12.88 -8.07 -5.27
C TRP A 83 -12.64 -7.11 -6.43
N GLY A 84 -13.36 -7.30 -7.54
CA GLY A 84 -13.33 -6.38 -8.68
C GLY A 84 -12.22 -6.69 -9.68
N ASP A 85 -11.61 -5.65 -10.23
CA ASP A 85 -10.63 -5.78 -11.31
C ASP A 85 -9.29 -6.36 -10.81
N ASP A 86 -8.64 -7.19 -11.63
CA ASP A 86 -7.28 -7.67 -11.35
C ASP A 86 -6.23 -6.63 -11.78
N VAL A 87 -5.48 -6.10 -10.81
CA VAL A 87 -4.44 -5.08 -11.06
C VAL A 87 -3.08 -5.66 -11.44
N ARG A 88 -2.88 -6.99 -11.37
CA ARG A 88 -1.59 -7.64 -11.73
C ARG A 88 -1.12 -7.31 -13.15
N PRO A 89 -1.98 -7.29 -14.19
CA PRO A 89 -1.57 -6.98 -15.55
C PRO A 89 -0.96 -5.59 -15.71
N ILE A 90 -1.39 -4.61 -14.91
CA ILE A 90 -0.92 -3.21 -14.98
C ILE A 90 0.20 -2.90 -13.97
N SER A 91 0.81 -3.91 -13.34
CA SER A 91 1.84 -3.73 -12.30
C SER A 91 3.14 -3.05 -12.79
N GLU A 92 3.38 -3.07 -14.10
CA GLU A 92 4.50 -2.37 -14.75
C GLU A 92 4.07 -1.08 -15.47
N GLU A 93 2.82 -0.66 -15.32
CA GLU A 93 2.30 0.58 -15.89
C GLU A 93 2.17 1.68 -14.83
N GLU A 94 2.10 2.93 -15.27
CA GLU A 94 1.98 4.08 -14.37
C GLU A 94 0.53 4.30 -13.93
N ALA A 95 0.30 4.31 -12.62
CA ALA A 95 -1.03 4.37 -12.03
C ALA A 95 -1.10 5.30 -10.80
N MET A 96 -2.20 6.04 -10.68
CA MET A 96 -2.54 6.74 -9.44
C MET A 96 -3.56 5.89 -8.68
N VAL A 97 -3.21 5.47 -7.47
CA VAL A 97 -4.07 4.68 -6.59
C VAL A 97 -4.73 5.61 -5.59
N ILE A 98 -6.07 5.66 -5.63
CA ILE A 98 -6.87 6.34 -4.62
C ILE A 98 -7.48 5.29 -3.70
N VAL A 99 -7.42 5.53 -2.39
CA VAL A 99 -7.92 4.59 -1.38
C VAL A 99 -8.77 5.34 -0.37
N ASN A 100 -9.95 4.84 -0.02
CA ASN A 100 -10.69 5.39 1.13
C ASN A 100 -9.87 5.24 2.42
N HIS A 101 -10.09 6.13 3.40
CA HIS A 101 -9.23 6.18 4.59
C HIS A 101 -10.02 6.13 5.88
N GLN A 102 -10.07 4.97 6.52
CA GLN A 102 -10.83 4.72 7.72
C GLN A 102 -9.94 4.63 8.97
N SER A 103 -8.70 4.18 8.84
CA SER A 103 -7.79 3.94 9.98
C SER A 103 -6.31 3.83 9.61
N THR A 104 -5.44 3.75 10.61
CA THR A 104 -4.01 3.46 10.37
C THR A 104 -3.75 2.05 9.84
N GLY A 105 -4.67 1.09 10.06
CA GLY A 105 -4.54 -0.27 9.51
C GLY A 105 -4.80 -0.37 8.01
N ASP A 106 -5.29 0.70 7.37
CA ASP A 106 -5.50 0.73 5.92
C ASP A 106 -4.17 0.55 5.18
N VAL A 107 -3.10 1.16 5.69
CA VAL A 107 -1.74 0.98 5.16
C VAL A 107 -1.32 -0.49 5.25
N CYS A 108 -1.55 -1.15 6.39
CA CYS A 108 -1.21 -2.57 6.55
C CYS A 108 -2.03 -3.47 5.61
N THR A 109 -3.32 -3.13 5.44
CA THR A 109 -4.21 -3.82 4.49
C THR A 109 -3.70 -3.68 3.06
N LEU A 110 -3.31 -2.47 2.64
CA LEU A 110 -2.68 -2.23 1.32
C LEU A 110 -1.40 -3.04 1.15
N MET A 111 -0.55 -3.09 2.18
CA MET A 111 0.69 -3.87 2.11
C MET A 111 0.40 -5.36 2.01
N MET A 112 -0.64 -5.88 2.66
CA MET A 112 -1.05 -7.27 2.46
C MET A 112 -1.49 -7.54 1.04
N CYS A 113 -2.30 -6.66 0.45
CA CYS A 113 -2.85 -6.90 -0.88
C CYS A 113 -1.82 -6.74 -2.00
N LEU A 114 -0.93 -5.76 -1.91
CA LEU A 114 -0.04 -5.41 -3.03
C LEU A 114 1.26 -6.23 -3.06
N GLN A 115 1.59 -6.94 -1.98
CA GLN A 115 2.89 -7.59 -1.79
C GLN A 115 3.23 -8.62 -2.88
N ASP A 116 2.23 -9.32 -3.39
CA ASP A 116 2.39 -10.38 -4.38
C ASP A 116 2.13 -9.91 -5.83
N LYS A 117 1.66 -8.67 -6.01
CA LYS A 117 1.31 -8.06 -7.30
C LYS A 117 2.54 -7.56 -8.07
N GLY A 118 3.44 -8.49 -8.37
CA GLY A 118 4.65 -8.24 -9.15
C GLY A 118 5.53 -7.17 -8.50
N THR A 119 5.70 -6.05 -9.20
CA THR A 119 6.63 -4.97 -8.85
C THR A 119 5.96 -3.77 -8.21
N VAL A 120 4.65 -3.84 -7.96
CA VAL A 120 3.87 -2.72 -7.41
C VAL A 120 4.54 -2.16 -6.14
N VAL A 121 4.80 -2.99 -5.14
CA VAL A 121 5.39 -2.52 -3.87
C VAL A 121 6.82 -1.98 -4.05
N ARG A 122 7.57 -2.47 -5.04
CA ARG A 122 8.92 -1.98 -5.35
C ARG A 122 8.88 -0.56 -5.95
N LYS A 123 7.85 -0.27 -6.74
CA LYS A 123 7.76 0.94 -7.59
C LYS A 123 6.67 1.91 -7.13
N MET A 124 6.04 1.66 -5.99
CA MET A 124 5.03 2.58 -5.43
C MET A 124 5.70 3.74 -4.72
N MET A 125 5.01 4.87 -4.68
CA MET A 125 5.34 6.08 -3.94
C MET A 125 4.12 6.45 -3.12
N TRP A 126 4.34 6.84 -1.88
CA TRP A 126 3.29 7.30 -0.99
C TRP A 126 3.16 8.82 -1.00
N LEU A 127 1.90 9.28 -0.91
CA LEU A 127 1.56 10.64 -0.52
C LEU A 127 0.97 10.60 0.90
N MET A 128 1.75 11.05 1.88
CA MET A 128 1.45 10.87 3.31
C MET A 128 1.36 12.20 4.05
N ASP A 129 0.69 12.20 5.19
CA ASP A 129 0.70 13.36 6.09
C ASP A 129 2.11 13.63 6.62
N HIS A 130 2.48 14.90 6.71
CA HIS A 130 3.80 15.35 7.18
C HIS A 130 4.19 14.81 8.56
N VAL A 131 3.25 14.51 9.45
CA VAL A 131 3.55 13.92 10.77
C VAL A 131 4.30 12.58 10.63
N PHE A 132 4.05 11.80 9.58
CA PHE A 132 4.71 10.51 9.39
C PHE A 132 6.22 10.61 9.19
N LYS A 133 6.74 11.77 8.78
CA LYS A 133 8.18 12.01 8.61
C LYS A 133 8.98 11.76 9.91
N TYR A 134 8.35 11.90 11.08
CA TYR A 134 8.98 11.74 12.38
C TYR A 134 8.90 10.31 12.94
N THR A 135 8.49 9.34 12.13
CA THR A 135 8.41 7.93 12.50
C THR A 135 9.55 7.13 11.87
N ASN A 136 9.81 5.92 12.37
CA ASN A 136 10.80 5.03 11.76
C ASN A 136 10.46 4.75 10.28
N PHE A 137 9.17 4.59 9.97
CA PHE A 137 8.68 4.47 8.60
C PHE A 137 8.91 5.75 7.78
N GLY A 138 8.83 6.92 8.42
CA GLY A 138 9.11 8.22 7.81
C GLY A 138 10.55 8.34 7.29
N LEU A 139 11.53 7.81 8.03
CA LEU A 139 12.92 7.76 7.58
C LEU A 139 13.07 6.92 6.31
N VAL A 140 12.51 5.71 6.31
CA VAL A 140 12.50 4.82 5.14
C VAL A 140 11.83 5.51 3.96
N SER A 141 10.65 6.10 4.19
CA SER A 141 9.86 6.80 3.17
C SER A 141 10.62 7.99 2.56
N LEU A 142 11.37 8.74 3.38
CA LEU A 142 12.22 9.84 2.91
C LEU A 142 13.33 9.33 1.98
N ILE A 143 13.98 8.22 2.35
CA ILE A 143 15.01 7.58 1.54
C ILE A 143 14.41 7.03 0.24
N HIS A 144 13.24 6.39 0.33
CA HIS A 144 12.50 5.85 -0.81
C HIS A 144 12.07 6.92 -1.80
N GLY A 145 11.80 8.13 -1.32
CA GLY A 145 11.39 9.27 -2.14
C GLY A 145 9.89 9.47 -2.13
N ASP A 146 9.22 9.08 -1.06
CA ASP A 146 7.82 9.40 -0.80
C ASP A 146 7.62 10.89 -0.54
N PHE A 147 6.40 11.36 -0.75
CA PHE A 147 6.04 12.76 -0.56
C PHE A 147 5.21 12.97 0.72
N PHE A 148 5.64 13.93 1.53
CA PHE A 148 4.98 14.31 2.78
C PHE A 148 4.22 15.63 2.60
N ILE A 149 2.89 15.56 2.60
CA ILE A 149 2.02 16.71 2.47
C ILE A 149 1.62 17.28 3.84
N ARG A 150 1.81 18.58 4.04
CA ARG A 150 1.23 19.30 5.19
C ARG A 150 -0.23 19.64 4.92
N GLN A 151 -1.10 19.20 5.81
CA GLN A 151 -2.51 19.58 5.79
C GLN A 151 -2.71 21.00 6.36
N GLY A 152 -3.73 21.71 5.87
CA GLY A 152 -4.11 23.04 6.35
C GLY A 152 -4.33 24.04 5.22
N LYS A 153 -5.17 25.06 5.46
CA LYS A 153 -5.44 26.10 4.45
C LYS A 153 -4.19 26.92 4.12
N ALA A 154 -3.42 27.30 5.14
CA ALA A 154 -2.26 28.19 5.00
C ALA A 154 -1.11 27.63 4.15
N HIS A 155 -1.01 26.31 4.00
CA HIS A 155 0.09 25.67 3.27
C HIS A 155 -0.34 25.04 1.95
N ARG A 156 -1.65 25.00 1.66
CA ARG A 156 -2.21 24.20 0.56
C ARG A 156 -1.52 24.46 -0.78
N ASP A 157 -1.45 25.72 -1.19
CA ASP A 157 -0.96 26.06 -2.53
C ASP A 157 0.54 25.81 -2.66
N LYS A 158 1.32 26.15 -1.63
CA LYS A 158 2.77 25.86 -1.59
C LYS A 158 3.04 24.36 -1.64
N GLN A 159 2.26 23.55 -0.92
CA GLN A 159 2.43 22.09 -0.92
C GLN A 159 2.13 21.45 -2.28
N LEU A 160 1.21 22.01 -3.06
CA LEU A 160 0.93 21.54 -4.41
C LEU A 160 2.09 21.86 -5.38
N VAL A 161 2.75 23.02 -5.23
CA VAL A 161 3.97 23.35 -5.96
C VAL A 161 5.09 22.38 -5.61
N TYR A 162 5.32 22.12 -4.32
CA TYR A 162 6.33 21.15 -3.88
C TYR A 162 6.04 19.73 -4.34
N LEU A 163 4.75 19.34 -4.40
CA LEU A 163 4.37 18.04 -4.95
C LEU A 163 4.78 17.94 -6.42
N LYS A 164 4.48 18.96 -7.23
CA LYS A 164 4.91 18.99 -8.64
C LYS A 164 6.43 18.86 -8.77
N GLU A 165 7.19 19.70 -8.07
CA GLU A 165 8.66 19.67 -8.11
C GLU A 165 9.22 18.31 -7.66
N HIS A 166 8.61 17.68 -6.66
CA HIS A 166 9.02 16.36 -6.18
C HIS A 166 8.75 15.26 -7.20
N LEU A 167 7.59 15.30 -7.89
CA LEU A 167 7.28 14.37 -8.96
C LEU A 167 8.26 14.52 -10.13
N ASP A 168 8.51 15.76 -10.58
CA ASP A 168 9.47 16.07 -11.65
C ASP A 168 10.88 15.54 -11.31
N LYS A 169 11.30 15.67 -10.04
CA LYS A 169 12.64 15.29 -9.61
C LYS A 169 12.82 13.80 -9.31
N TYR A 170 11.85 13.15 -8.66
CA TYR A 170 12.07 11.84 -8.05
C TYR A 170 11.21 10.71 -8.62
N TYR A 171 10.05 10.99 -9.21
CA TYR A 171 9.15 9.92 -9.64
C TYR A 171 9.79 9.03 -10.71
N HIS A 172 10.21 9.64 -11.82
CA HIS A 172 10.83 8.93 -12.92
C HIS A 172 12.30 8.55 -12.69
N SER A 173 13.05 9.38 -11.95
CA SER A 173 14.49 9.13 -11.70
C SER A 173 14.73 7.94 -10.76
N ARG A 174 13.70 7.55 -9.98
CA ARG A 174 13.74 6.40 -9.07
C ARG A 174 12.87 5.22 -9.52
N ASP A 175 12.51 5.16 -10.81
CA ASP A 175 11.64 4.12 -11.40
C ASP A 175 10.34 3.88 -10.60
N ARG A 176 9.72 4.96 -10.12
CA ARG A 176 8.39 4.89 -9.50
C ARG A 176 7.31 4.89 -10.57
N LYS A 177 6.28 4.09 -10.34
CA LYS A 177 5.16 3.88 -11.28
C LYS A 177 3.80 4.03 -10.62
N TRP A 178 3.69 3.80 -9.32
CA TRP A 178 2.40 3.83 -8.63
C TRP A 178 2.41 4.93 -7.58
N ILE A 179 1.39 5.79 -7.52
CA ILE A 179 1.28 6.81 -6.47
C ILE A 179 0.04 6.53 -5.64
N VAL A 180 0.22 6.23 -4.36
CA VAL A 180 -0.88 5.92 -3.45
C VAL A 180 -1.25 7.16 -2.63
N LEU A 181 -2.53 7.53 -2.65
CA LEU A 181 -3.06 8.65 -1.88
C LEU A 181 -4.45 8.38 -1.32
N PHE A 182 -4.76 9.05 -0.22
CA PHE A 182 -6.05 8.98 0.46
C PHE A 182 -6.85 10.27 0.19
N PRO A 183 -7.84 10.27 -0.72
CA PRO A 183 -8.49 11.50 -1.18
C PRO A 183 -9.35 12.16 -0.10
N GLU A 184 -9.65 11.49 1.02
CA GLU A 184 -10.31 12.09 2.18
C GLU A 184 -9.45 13.19 2.86
N GLY A 185 -8.13 13.09 2.74
CA GLY A 185 -7.17 13.96 3.44
C GLY A 185 -7.22 13.81 4.96
N GLY A 186 -7.29 12.56 5.42
CA GLY A 186 -7.36 12.16 6.83
C GLY A 186 -8.44 11.11 7.06
N PHE A 187 -8.50 10.55 8.26
CA PHE A 187 -9.47 9.49 8.58
C PHE A 187 -10.93 9.97 8.45
N LEU A 188 -11.78 9.12 7.86
CA LEU A 188 -13.22 9.31 7.69
C LEU A 188 -13.90 9.85 8.94
N ARG A 189 -13.64 9.24 10.10
CA ARG A 189 -14.21 9.67 11.40
C ARG A 189 -13.96 11.15 11.70
N LYS A 190 -12.82 11.69 11.29
CA LYS A 190 -12.43 13.10 11.51
C LYS A 190 -12.90 14.03 10.39
N ARG A 191 -13.31 13.51 9.23
CA ARG A 191 -13.62 14.28 8.02
C ARG A 191 -15.09 14.25 7.62
N ARG A 192 -15.82 13.22 8.03
CA ARG A 192 -17.21 12.94 7.62
C ARG A 192 -18.15 14.13 7.87
N GLU A 193 -18.20 14.64 9.09
CA GLU A 193 -19.11 15.73 9.46
C GLU A 193 -18.85 17.00 8.62
N THR A 194 -17.60 17.46 8.57
CA THR A 194 -17.23 18.63 7.75
C THR A 194 -17.51 18.40 6.26
N SER A 195 -17.28 17.19 5.76
CA SER A 195 -17.60 16.83 4.37
C SER A 195 -19.11 16.88 4.10
N GLN A 196 -19.93 16.40 5.03
CA GLN A 196 -21.40 16.40 4.89
C GLN A 196 -21.97 17.82 4.97
N LEU A 197 -21.41 18.69 5.82
CA LEU A 197 -21.76 20.11 5.86
C LEU A 197 -21.41 20.82 4.55
N PHE A 198 -20.23 20.53 3.99
CA PHE A 198 -19.84 21.03 2.67
C PHE A 198 -20.79 20.52 1.59
N ALA A 199 -21.13 19.23 1.61
CA ALA A 199 -22.05 18.64 0.65
C ALA A 199 -23.42 19.31 0.68
N LYS A 200 -23.99 19.50 1.88
CA LYS A 200 -25.27 20.19 2.09
C LYS A 200 -25.23 21.64 1.59
N LYS A 201 -24.14 22.37 1.85
CA LYS A 201 -23.98 23.76 1.41
C LYS A 201 -23.92 23.89 -0.11
N HIS A 202 -23.36 22.90 -0.80
CA HIS A 202 -23.09 22.94 -2.23
C HIS A 202 -24.01 22.01 -3.05
N SER A 203 -25.10 21.51 -2.45
CA SER A 203 -26.04 20.58 -3.09
C SER A 203 -25.37 19.34 -3.70
N LEU A 204 -24.33 18.83 -3.04
CA LEU A 204 -23.62 17.61 -3.42
C LEU A 204 -24.19 16.39 -2.69
N PRO A 205 -23.94 15.17 -3.18
CA PRO A 205 -24.43 13.94 -2.56
C PRO A 205 -24.03 13.80 -1.09
N HIS A 206 -24.97 13.32 -0.26
CA HIS A 206 -24.69 12.97 1.13
C HIS A 206 -23.97 11.61 1.19
N LEU A 207 -22.72 11.61 1.64
CA LEU A 207 -21.89 10.41 1.73
C LEU A 207 -21.69 9.97 3.19
N THR A 208 -21.86 8.67 3.46
CA THR A 208 -21.80 8.10 4.82
C THR A 208 -20.53 7.28 5.07
N HIS A 209 -20.09 6.51 4.06
CA HIS A 209 -18.97 5.56 4.18
C HIS A 209 -17.65 6.08 3.60
N VAL A 210 -17.69 7.25 2.98
CA VAL A 210 -16.55 7.99 2.40
C VAL A 210 -16.82 9.49 2.54
N THR A 211 -15.83 10.33 2.25
CA THR A 211 -16.02 11.78 2.14
C THR A 211 -15.96 12.24 0.69
N LEU A 212 -16.43 13.46 0.42
CA LEU A 212 -16.12 14.12 -0.84
C LEU A 212 -14.60 14.24 -1.00
N PRO A 213 -14.04 13.94 -2.19
CA PRO A 213 -12.60 13.86 -2.37
C PRO A 213 -11.95 15.25 -2.38
N ARG A 214 -10.74 15.34 -1.82
CA ARG A 214 -9.86 16.50 -1.95
C ARG A 214 -9.07 16.40 -3.25
N LEU A 215 -9.42 17.25 -4.21
CA LEU A 215 -8.91 17.13 -5.59
C LEU A 215 -7.49 17.66 -5.80
N GLY A 216 -6.94 18.49 -4.90
CA GLY A 216 -5.70 19.22 -5.17
C GLY A 216 -4.50 18.34 -5.56
N ALA A 217 -4.17 17.34 -4.73
CA ALA A 217 -3.04 16.45 -5.00
C ALA A 217 -3.28 15.58 -6.24
N SER A 218 -4.47 14.98 -6.36
CA SER A 218 -4.86 14.17 -7.52
C SER A 218 -4.77 14.98 -8.83
N HIS A 219 -5.21 16.24 -8.82
CA HIS A 219 -5.14 17.10 -9.99
C HIS A 219 -3.68 17.40 -10.39
N VAL A 220 -2.81 17.70 -9.43
CA VAL A 220 -1.38 17.91 -9.71
C VAL A 220 -0.75 16.65 -10.27
N ILE A 221 -1.01 15.47 -9.69
CA ILE A 221 -0.49 14.19 -10.18
C ILE A 221 -0.96 13.92 -11.62
N LEU A 222 -2.27 14.00 -11.87
CA LEU A 222 -2.85 13.78 -13.20
C LEU A 222 -2.34 14.77 -14.26
N LYS A 223 -2.05 16.02 -13.86
CA LYS A 223 -1.54 17.06 -14.75
C LYS A 223 -0.05 16.90 -15.03
N THR A 224 0.75 16.60 -14.01
CA THR A 224 2.21 16.47 -14.13
C THR A 224 2.61 15.18 -14.82
N LEU A 225 1.93 14.07 -14.52
CA LEU A 225 2.28 12.75 -15.04
C LEU A 225 1.38 12.27 -16.16
N GLY A 226 0.24 12.94 -16.41
CA GLY A 226 -0.62 12.58 -17.53
C GLY A 226 0.14 12.70 -18.86
N ALA A 227 -0.21 11.84 -19.84
CA ALA A 227 0.31 11.96 -21.19
C ALA A 227 0.08 13.40 -21.69
N GLN A 228 1.16 14.10 -22.04
CA GLN A 228 1.02 15.38 -22.74
C GLN A 228 0.33 15.07 -24.08
N GLN A 229 -0.94 15.47 -24.21
CA GLN A 229 -1.50 15.67 -25.53
C GLN A 229 -0.67 16.79 -26.16
N GLU A 230 0.16 16.45 -27.14
CA GLU A 230 0.75 17.44 -28.02
C GLU A 230 -0.43 18.18 -28.66
N ASN A 231 -0.72 19.38 -28.17
CA ASN A 231 -1.58 20.33 -28.86
C ASN A 231 -1.01 20.46 -30.27
N GLY A 232 -1.79 20.04 -31.26
CA GLY A 232 -1.39 20.03 -32.66
C GLY A 232 -0.94 21.41 -33.12
N SER A 233 0.36 21.59 -33.27
CA SER A 233 0.90 22.56 -34.22
C SER A 233 0.76 21.92 -35.61
N VAL A 234 -0.30 22.30 -36.30
CA VAL A 234 -0.39 22.12 -37.76
C VAL A 234 0.69 23.01 -38.36
N GLY A 235 1.75 22.41 -38.90
CA GLY A 235 2.76 23.15 -39.65
C GLY A 235 4.02 22.36 -39.94
N GLY A 236 4.16 21.94 -41.19
CA GLY A 236 5.43 22.04 -41.91
C GLY A 236 6.46 20.93 -41.73
N ASP A 237 6.54 20.13 -42.79
CA ASP A 237 7.75 19.58 -43.40
C ASP A 237 8.41 18.30 -42.84
N ALA A 238 8.50 17.38 -43.79
CA ALA A 238 9.19 16.11 -43.74
C ALA A 238 10.70 16.32 -43.60
N SER A 239 11.22 15.91 -42.46
CA SER A 239 12.53 15.25 -42.28
C SER A 239 12.82 15.27 -40.80
N MET A 240 12.90 14.11 -40.14
CA MET A 240 14.01 13.78 -39.26
C MET A 240 13.76 12.48 -38.51
N LEU A 241 14.71 11.57 -38.72
CA LEU A 241 15.27 10.64 -37.76
C LEU A 241 14.29 9.76 -36.97
N ASN A 242 14.31 8.48 -37.32
CA ASN A 242 13.98 7.35 -36.45
C ASN A 242 14.72 7.48 -35.11
N THR A 243 14.16 8.26 -34.20
CA THR A 243 14.47 8.20 -32.78
C THR A 243 13.26 7.56 -32.14
N THR A 244 13.24 6.22 -32.16
CA THR A 244 12.44 5.42 -31.22
C THR A 244 12.99 5.63 -29.80
N ALA A 245 13.03 6.90 -29.35
CA ALA A 245 13.05 7.20 -27.94
C ALA A 245 11.67 6.83 -27.44
N ASN A 246 11.62 5.77 -26.64
CA ASN A 246 10.45 5.23 -25.96
C ASN A 246 9.68 6.38 -25.26
N LYS A 247 8.77 7.06 -25.99
CA LYS A 247 7.95 8.16 -25.45
C LYS A 247 7.16 7.53 -24.31
N ARG A 248 7.53 7.89 -23.08
CA ARG A 248 6.90 7.32 -21.89
C ARG A 248 5.42 7.65 -21.95
N LYS A 249 4.57 6.64 -21.84
CA LYS A 249 3.10 6.77 -21.99
C LYS A 249 2.47 7.64 -20.88
N GLY A 250 3.24 8.02 -19.87
CA GLY A 250 2.77 8.74 -18.69
C GLY A 250 1.79 7.90 -17.86
N LEU A 251 1.09 8.57 -16.95
CA LEU A 251 0.08 7.99 -16.08
C LEU A 251 -1.12 7.49 -16.89
N GLN A 252 -1.25 6.17 -17.01
CA GLN A 252 -2.27 5.52 -17.84
C GLN A 252 -3.52 5.13 -17.05
N TRP A 253 -3.39 4.94 -15.74
CA TRP A 253 -4.47 4.37 -14.93
C TRP A 253 -4.75 5.16 -13.66
N VAL A 254 -6.01 5.14 -13.25
CA VAL A 254 -6.44 5.46 -11.89
C VAL A 254 -7.05 4.19 -11.31
N ILE A 255 -6.51 3.74 -10.18
CA ILE A 255 -7.00 2.57 -9.47
C ILE A 255 -7.76 3.07 -8.26
N ASP A 256 -9.07 2.85 -8.24
CA ASP A 256 -9.91 3.12 -7.09
C ASP A 256 -9.98 1.86 -6.22
N MET A 257 -9.46 1.99 -4.99
CA MET A 257 -9.46 0.93 -4.00
C MET A 257 -10.38 1.30 -2.84
N THR A 258 -11.34 0.41 -2.55
CA THR A 258 -12.23 0.56 -1.40
C THR A 258 -11.97 -0.55 -0.39
N ILE A 259 -11.50 -0.17 0.80
CA ILE A 259 -11.34 -1.01 1.98
C ILE A 259 -12.63 -0.99 2.79
N ALA A 260 -13.19 -2.17 3.05
CA ALA A 260 -14.38 -2.37 3.85
C ALA A 260 -14.07 -3.31 5.03
N TYR A 261 -14.03 -2.74 6.23
CA TYR A 261 -13.92 -3.53 7.46
C TYR A 261 -15.28 -4.10 7.89
N PRO A 262 -15.31 -5.32 8.44
CA PRO A 262 -16.52 -5.92 8.96
C PRO A 262 -17.25 -5.03 9.96
N LYS A 263 -18.58 -4.93 9.79
CA LYS A 263 -19.47 -4.13 10.66
C LYS A 263 -19.05 -2.66 10.77
N ALA A 264 -18.35 -2.13 9.77
CA ALA A 264 -17.79 -0.77 9.77
C ALA A 264 -16.93 -0.48 11.00
N ARG A 265 -16.12 -1.45 11.45
CA ARG A 265 -15.19 -1.31 12.58
C ARG A 265 -13.73 -1.39 12.11
N PRO A 266 -13.12 -0.25 11.73
CA PRO A 266 -11.72 -0.21 11.30
C PRO A 266 -10.75 -0.74 12.35
N MET A 267 -9.61 -1.25 11.89
CA MET A 267 -8.52 -1.73 12.73
C MET A 267 -7.38 -0.73 12.71
N ASP A 268 -6.99 -0.21 13.88
CA ASP A 268 -5.79 0.62 13.98
C ASP A 268 -4.51 -0.22 13.96
N ILE A 269 -3.38 0.43 13.73
CA ILE A 269 -2.07 -0.21 13.73
C ILE A 269 -1.75 -0.92 15.06
N GLN A 270 -2.31 -0.47 16.19
CA GLN A 270 -2.15 -1.15 17.48
C GLN A 270 -2.83 -2.51 17.46
N THR A 271 -4.03 -2.61 16.89
CA THR A 271 -4.75 -3.88 16.67
C THR A 271 -3.90 -4.85 15.86
N TRP A 272 -3.21 -4.37 14.82
CA TRP A 272 -2.30 -5.16 13.99
C TRP A 272 -1.09 -5.65 14.77
N ILE A 273 -0.49 -4.77 15.58
CA ILE A 273 0.70 -5.08 16.37
C ILE A 273 0.38 -6.13 17.44
N PHE A 274 -0.57 -5.82 18.31
CA PHE A 274 -0.89 -6.65 19.45
C PHE A 274 -1.74 -7.87 19.11
N GLY A 275 -2.51 -7.84 18.02
CA GLY A 275 -3.34 -8.98 17.62
C GLY A 275 -4.46 -9.32 18.62
N TYR A 276 -4.97 -8.31 19.34
CA TYR A 276 -5.96 -8.51 20.42
C TYR A 276 -7.41 -8.67 19.92
N ARG A 277 -7.69 -8.39 18.65
CA ARG A 277 -9.03 -8.64 18.08
C ARG A 277 -9.11 -10.08 17.56
N PRO A 278 -10.31 -10.67 17.50
CA PRO A 278 -10.50 -11.96 16.86
C PRO A 278 -10.05 -11.93 15.38
N PRO A 279 -9.62 -13.08 14.83
CA PRO A 279 -9.38 -13.22 13.40
C PRO A 279 -10.54 -12.65 12.57
N THR A 280 -10.21 -11.90 11.53
CA THR A 280 -11.20 -11.16 10.75
C THR A 280 -10.78 -11.03 9.31
N VAL A 281 -11.76 -10.99 8.42
CA VAL A 281 -11.57 -10.80 6.98
C VAL A 281 -11.91 -9.35 6.64
N THR A 282 -10.96 -8.59 6.11
CA THR A 282 -11.20 -7.27 5.51
C THR A 282 -11.48 -7.45 4.02
N HIS A 283 -12.45 -6.73 3.47
CA HIS A 283 -12.75 -6.80 2.04
C HIS A 283 -12.11 -5.60 1.33
N VAL A 284 -11.48 -5.83 0.19
CA VAL A 284 -10.88 -4.76 -0.64
C VAL A 284 -11.40 -4.89 -2.06
N HIS A 285 -12.04 -3.84 -2.57
CA HIS A 285 -12.52 -3.78 -3.95
C HIS A 285 -11.59 -2.92 -4.80
N TYR A 286 -11.28 -3.39 -6.01
CA TYR A 286 -10.48 -2.69 -7.00
C TYR A 286 -11.32 -2.31 -8.21
N ARG A 287 -11.12 -1.09 -8.69
CA ARG A 287 -11.62 -0.64 -9.98
C ARG A 287 -10.51 0.05 -10.74
N ILE A 288 -10.24 -0.41 -11.96
CA ILE A 288 -9.24 0.16 -12.85
C ILE A 288 -9.92 1.09 -13.85
N ILE A 289 -9.48 2.34 -13.89
CA ILE A 289 -10.04 3.39 -14.74
C ILE A 289 -8.93 3.94 -15.63
N PRO A 290 -9.07 3.91 -16.98
CA PRO A 290 -8.11 4.56 -17.86
C PRO A 290 -8.08 6.07 -17.60
N SER A 291 -6.88 6.65 -17.52
CA SER A 291 -6.70 8.09 -17.27
C SER A 291 -7.25 8.98 -18.40
N SER A 292 -7.45 8.40 -19.59
CA SER A 292 -8.07 9.02 -20.77
C SER A 292 -9.60 9.11 -20.71
N ARG A 293 -10.28 8.30 -19.88
CA ARG A 293 -11.75 8.34 -19.72
C ARG A 293 -12.24 9.50 -18.83
N ARG A 294 -11.64 10.67 -18.95
CA ARG A 294 -12.13 11.88 -18.29
C ARG A 294 -13.31 12.44 -19.09
N THR A 295 -14.41 12.76 -18.41
CA THR A 295 -15.52 13.53 -19.01
C THR A 295 -15.05 14.94 -19.36
N GLU A 296 -15.84 15.70 -20.13
CA GLU A 296 -15.52 17.10 -20.51
C GLU A 296 -15.26 18.02 -19.29
N GLY A 297 -15.71 17.64 -18.09
CA GLY A 297 -15.42 18.29 -16.81
C GLY A 297 -14.24 17.71 -16.01
N GLY A 298 -13.48 16.77 -16.56
CA GLY A 298 -12.32 16.13 -15.91
C GLY A 298 -12.66 15.04 -14.89
N ALA A 299 -13.93 14.62 -14.76
CA ALA A 299 -14.38 13.59 -13.83
C ALA A 299 -14.32 12.18 -14.46
N PHE A 300 -14.22 11.14 -13.64
CA PHE A 300 -14.32 9.75 -14.10
C PHE A 300 -15.79 9.28 -14.10
N PRO A 301 -16.20 8.42 -15.06
CA PRO A 301 -17.58 7.94 -15.15
C PRO A 301 -17.99 7.08 -13.94
N ALA A 302 -19.28 7.13 -13.59
CA ALA A 302 -19.90 6.29 -12.56
C ALA A 302 -19.86 4.79 -12.93
N ASP A 303 -20.18 3.91 -11.98
CA ASP A 303 -20.14 2.45 -12.18
C ASP A 303 -21.09 1.96 -13.29
N ASP A 304 -20.64 0.90 -13.96
CA ASP A 304 -21.50 -0.06 -14.65
C ASP A 304 -21.66 -1.27 -13.72
N PRO A 305 -22.89 -1.65 -13.30
CA PRO A 305 -23.13 -2.72 -12.34
C PRO A 305 -22.80 -4.09 -12.94
N ARG A 306 -21.51 -4.44 -12.99
CA ARG A 306 -21.04 -5.78 -13.36
C ARG A 306 -21.02 -6.69 -12.13
N PRO A 307 -21.36 -7.98 -12.27
CA PRO A 307 -21.29 -8.92 -11.15
C PRO A 307 -19.85 -9.00 -10.61
N HIS A 308 -19.70 -8.74 -9.32
CA HIS A 308 -18.40 -8.76 -8.65
C HIS A 308 -17.95 -10.20 -8.43
N VAL A 309 -16.83 -10.57 -9.04
CA VAL A 309 -16.17 -11.86 -8.83
C VAL A 309 -15.03 -11.66 -7.84
N ALA A 310 -14.94 -12.55 -6.85
CA ALA A 310 -13.78 -12.58 -5.96
C ALA A 310 -12.53 -12.92 -6.79
N VAL A 311 -11.46 -12.14 -6.62
CA VAL A 311 -10.19 -12.48 -7.26
C VAL A 311 -9.65 -13.73 -6.54
N PRO A 312 -9.34 -14.84 -7.26
CA PRO A 312 -8.92 -16.08 -6.63
C PRO A 312 -7.71 -15.86 -5.72
N ASP A 313 -7.82 -16.42 -4.52
CA ASP A 313 -6.96 -16.15 -3.36
C ASP A 313 -5.52 -16.66 -3.59
N PRO A 314 -4.49 -15.79 -3.54
CA PRO A 314 -3.10 -16.19 -3.68
C PRO A 314 -2.48 -16.68 -2.36
N VAL A 315 -3.27 -17.09 -1.35
CA VAL A 315 -2.81 -17.63 -0.05
C VAL A 315 -1.64 -18.62 -0.17
N VAL A 316 -1.61 -19.46 -1.20
CA VAL A 316 -0.50 -20.42 -1.44
C VAL A 316 0.79 -19.72 -1.89
N CYS A 317 0.69 -18.74 -2.81
CA CYS A 317 1.83 -18.02 -3.34
C CYS A 317 2.39 -17.00 -2.33
N PHE A 318 1.52 -16.40 -1.50
CA PHE A 318 1.90 -15.55 -0.37
C PHE A 318 2.61 -16.36 0.72
N ARG A 319 2.16 -17.60 1.04
CA ARG A 319 2.86 -18.51 1.97
C ARG A 319 4.28 -18.82 1.51
N LEU A 320 4.48 -19.22 0.26
CA LEU A 320 5.80 -19.53 -0.30
C LEU A 320 6.70 -18.29 -0.35
N ARG A 321 6.18 -17.12 -0.77
CA ARG A 321 6.98 -15.89 -0.83
C ARG A 321 7.30 -15.31 0.55
N LEU A 322 6.42 -15.38 1.55
CA LEU A 322 6.74 -14.95 2.91
C LEU A 322 7.85 -15.83 3.50
N HIS A 323 7.81 -17.14 3.21
CA HIS A 323 8.86 -18.08 3.60
C HIS A 323 10.20 -17.81 2.90
N VAL A 324 10.19 -17.29 1.67
CA VAL A 324 11.39 -16.87 0.91
C VAL A 324 11.90 -15.49 1.35
N VAL A 325 11.02 -14.53 1.65
CA VAL A 325 11.37 -13.17 2.13
C VAL A 325 11.88 -13.19 3.57
N GLN A 326 11.46 -14.17 4.39
CA GLN A 326 12.05 -14.43 5.71
C GLN A 326 13.41 -15.15 5.64
N ARG A 327 13.94 -15.46 4.44
CA ARG A 327 15.26 -16.09 4.24
C ARG A 327 16.28 -15.14 3.57
N PRO A 328 16.70 -14.07 4.26
CA PRO A 328 18.12 -13.69 4.33
C PRO A 328 18.64 -13.68 5.79
N PRO A 329 19.97 -13.65 6.05
CA PRO A 329 20.64 -14.55 6.98
C PRO A 329 20.48 -14.17 8.45
N VAL A 330 19.41 -14.64 9.10
CA VAL A 330 19.36 -14.71 10.57
C VAL A 330 18.78 -16.08 10.97
N HIS A 331 19.57 -17.12 10.73
CA HIS A 331 19.09 -18.50 10.68
C HIS A 331 18.78 -19.20 12.02
N LEU A 332 18.91 -18.55 13.18
CA LEU A 332 18.73 -19.26 14.46
C LEU A 332 17.44 -18.92 15.21
N LEU A 333 16.96 -17.68 15.13
CA LEU A 333 15.82 -17.22 15.95
C LEU A 333 14.45 -17.63 15.37
N LEU A 334 14.32 -17.64 14.04
CA LEU A 334 13.08 -18.01 13.35
C LEU A 334 12.81 -19.51 13.38
N PHE A 335 13.85 -20.34 13.40
CA PHE A 335 13.71 -21.79 13.58
C PHE A 335 13.12 -22.10 14.97
N ILE A 336 13.66 -21.46 16.01
CA ILE A 336 13.20 -21.59 17.41
C ILE A 336 11.76 -21.09 17.58
N LEU A 337 11.39 -19.94 17.00
CA LEU A 337 10.03 -19.39 17.07
C LEU A 337 9.01 -20.19 16.25
N SER A 338 9.41 -20.77 15.11
CA SER A 338 8.54 -21.65 14.32
C SER A 338 8.29 -23.00 15.00
N ALA A 339 9.27 -23.49 15.76
CA ALA A 339 9.17 -24.71 16.57
C ALA A 339 8.36 -24.49 17.86
N LEU A 340 8.43 -23.29 18.47
CA LEU A 340 7.67 -22.94 19.67
C LEU A 340 6.19 -22.59 19.41
N MET A 341 5.85 -22.11 18.20
CA MET A 341 4.47 -21.72 17.86
C MET A 341 3.63 -22.81 17.16
N ARG A 342 4.18 -24.01 16.92
CA ARG A 342 3.39 -25.17 16.48
C ARG A 342 3.28 -26.19 17.61
N ARG A 343 2.16 -26.19 18.31
CA ARG A 343 1.62 -27.40 18.93
C ARG A 343 0.58 -27.99 17.98
N GLU A 344 0.91 -29.15 17.42
CA GLU A 344 0.04 -30.22 16.89
C GLU A 344 -0.94 -29.85 15.75
N SER A 345 -1.00 -30.46 14.57
CA SER A 345 -0.46 -31.71 14.04
C SER A 345 0.17 -31.50 12.65
N LEU A 346 1.34 -32.07 12.43
CA LEU A 346 1.98 -32.22 11.11
C LEU A 346 2.36 -33.69 10.88
N LEU A 347 1.54 -34.60 11.43
CA LEU A 347 1.70 -36.05 11.29
C LEU A 347 0.48 -36.77 10.69
N ASP A 348 -0.57 -36.05 10.25
CA ASP A 348 -1.74 -36.68 9.61
C ASP A 348 -1.85 -36.42 8.10
N HIS A 349 -0.83 -35.83 7.46
CA HIS A 349 -0.86 -35.50 6.02
C HIS A 349 0.23 -36.17 5.19
N TRP A 350 0.96 -37.13 5.78
CA TRP A 350 2.00 -37.89 5.08
C TRP A 350 1.61 -39.35 4.79
N ASP A 351 0.49 -39.85 5.34
CA ASP A 351 0.01 -41.22 5.11
C ASP A 351 -1.00 -41.36 3.95
N SER A 352 -1.45 -40.27 3.31
CA SER A 352 -2.40 -40.34 2.19
C SER A 352 -1.76 -40.25 0.79
N LEU A 353 -0.44 -40.36 0.67
CA LEU A 353 0.28 -40.30 -0.62
C LEU A 353 1.07 -41.57 -0.94
N ARG A 354 0.69 -42.71 -0.36
CA ARG A 354 1.04 -44.04 -0.90
C ARG A 354 -0.22 -44.66 -1.52
N ILE A 355 0.01 -45.40 -2.60
CA ILE A 355 -0.94 -45.98 -3.58
C ILE A 355 -1.19 -44.98 -4.73
N GLY A 356 -0.73 -45.16 -5.95
CA GLY A 356 -0.05 -46.27 -6.62
C GLY A 356 -0.28 -46.11 -8.12
N TRP A 357 0.81 -46.09 -8.90
CA TRP A 357 0.91 -46.03 -10.37
C TRP A 357 0.35 -44.79 -11.09
#